data_AF-A0A530BPF4-F1
#
_entry.id   AF-A0A530BPF4-F1
#
_cell.length_a   1.000
_cell.length_b   1.000
_cell.length_c   1.000
_cell.angle_alpha   90.00
_cell.angle_beta   90.00
_cell.angle_gamma   90.00
#
_symmetry.space_group_name_H-M   'P 1'
#
loop_
_entity.id
_entity.type
_entity.pdbx_description
1 polymer ?
#
loop_
_entity_poly.entity_id
_entity_poly.type
_entity_poly.pdbx_seq_one_letter_code
_entity_poly.pdbx_strand_id
1 'polypeptide(L)'
;MKLEGKNILLSASDLMRFMGCVHATAMDLRYLQGEPLLPAEDTEDAKILQHYGDVHEADYLSKLRNNGLRIIEFSREKDLAVAAEATREALFEGPDVLFQGAFFSPPWGGWSDFP
;
A
#
# COMPACT_ATOMS: atom_id res chain seq x y z
N MET A 1 -4.56 -5.67 6.89
CA MET A 1 -4.14 -5.32 8.26
C MET A 1 -3.05 -6.27 8.67
N LYS A 2 -2.11 -5.82 9.47
CA LYS A 2 -0.93 -6.62 9.87
C LYS A 2 -0.64 -6.44 11.34
N LEU A 3 -0.14 -7.48 11.99
CA LEU A 3 0.43 -7.37 13.34
C LEU A 3 1.89 -6.94 13.29
N GLU A 4 2.21 -5.89 14.04
CA GLU A 4 3.57 -5.44 14.31
C GLU A 4 3.82 -5.45 15.81
N GLY A 5 4.47 -6.53 16.27
CA GLY A 5 4.59 -6.82 17.69
C GLY A 5 3.23 -7.05 18.34
N LYS A 6 2.78 -6.10 19.15
CA LYS A 6 1.45 -6.13 19.82
C LYS A 6 0.43 -5.17 19.20
N ASN A 7 0.84 -4.38 18.21
CA ASN A 7 0.02 -3.36 17.60
C ASN A 7 -0.49 -3.83 16.24
N ILE A 8 -1.68 -3.33 15.86
CA ILE A 8 -2.24 -3.55 14.52
C ILE A 8 -1.88 -2.34 13.65
N LEU A 9 -1.35 -2.63 12.47
CA LEU A 9 -1.17 -1.66 11.40
C LEU A 9 -2.30 -1.83 10.37
N LEU A 10 -2.98 -0.74 10.07
CA LEU A 10 -4.12 -0.64 9.17
C LEU A 10 -3.73 0.08 7.88
N SER A 11 -4.21 -0.43 6.75
CA SER A 11 -4.06 0.21 5.43
C SER A 11 -5.38 0.78 4.90
N ALA A 12 -5.31 1.54 3.81
CA ALA A 12 -6.49 2.01 3.10
C ALA A 12 -7.41 0.84 2.66
N SER A 13 -6.83 -0.28 2.24
CA SER A 13 -7.59 -1.49 1.88
C SER A 13 -8.38 -2.06 3.05
N ASP A 14 -7.88 -1.94 4.29
CA ASP A 14 -8.60 -2.39 5.48
C ASP A 14 -9.81 -1.50 5.79
N LEU A 15 -9.66 -0.19 5.61
CA LEU A 15 -10.79 0.73 5.72
C LEU A 15 -11.86 0.40 4.67
N MET A 16 -11.45 0.19 3.41
CA MET A 16 -12.36 -0.20 2.34
C MET A 16 -13.05 -1.53 2.63
N ARG A 17 -12.32 -2.52 3.17
CA ARG A 17 -12.90 -3.80 3.59
C ARG A 17 -13.91 -3.63 4.71
N PHE A 18 -13.64 -2.79 5.71
CA PHE A 18 -14.60 -2.50 6.78
C PHE A 18 -15.87 -1.84 6.26
N MET A 19 -15.72 -0.85 5.37
CA MET A 19 -16.84 -0.14 4.75
C MET A 19 -17.68 -1.05 3.84
N GLY A 20 -17.05 -2.00 3.14
CA GLY A 20 -17.73 -2.93 2.22
C GLY A 20 -18.30 -4.18 2.90
N CYS A 21 -17.63 -4.72 3.92
CA CYS A 21 -18.04 -5.94 4.61
C CYS A 21 -17.43 -6.03 6.02
N VAL A 22 -18.24 -5.67 7.02
CA VAL A 22 -17.85 -5.77 8.44
C VAL A 22 -17.47 -7.20 8.84
N HIS A 23 -18.14 -8.21 8.27
CA HIS A 23 -17.82 -9.62 8.53
C HIS A 23 -16.40 -9.98 8.09
N ALA A 24 -15.97 -9.52 6.91
CA ALA A 24 -14.60 -9.77 6.42
C ALA A 24 -13.55 -9.13 7.35
N THR A 25 -13.82 -7.93 7.86
CA THR A 25 -12.94 -7.28 8.85
C THR A 25 -12.89 -8.05 10.16
N ALA A 26 -14.02 -8.58 10.63
CA ALA A 26 -14.05 -9.43 11.82
C ALA A 26 -13.23 -10.72 11.64
N MET A 27 -13.26 -11.32 10.46
CA MET A 27 -12.44 -12.48 10.12
C MET A 27 -10.94 -12.15 10.12
N ASP A 28 -10.54 -11.01 9.53
CA ASP A 28 -9.15 -10.55 9.57
C ASP A 28 -8.64 -10.37 11.01
N LEU A 29 -9.45 -9.76 11.90
CA LEU A 29 -9.09 -9.57 13.31
C LEU A 29 -8.92 -10.89 14.07
N ARG A 30 -9.81 -11.86 13.84
CA ARG A 30 -9.73 -13.19 14.45
C ARG A 30 -8.49 -13.94 13.97
N TYR A 31 -8.18 -13.84 12.68
CA TYR A 31 -6.96 -14.41 12.10
C TYR A 31 -5.71 -13.78 12.74
N LEU A 32 -5.65 -12.45 12.87
CA LEU A 32 -4.56 -11.79 13.57
C LEU A 32 -4.43 -12.23 15.04
N GLN A 33 -5.53 -12.52 15.72
CA GLN A 33 -5.51 -13.02 17.11
C GLN A 33 -5.01 -14.47 17.26
N GLY A 34 -4.67 -15.14 16.16
CA GLY A 34 -4.13 -16.50 16.16
C GLY A 34 -5.20 -17.59 16.17
N GLU A 35 -6.44 -17.25 15.84
CA GLU A 35 -7.44 -18.29 15.55
C GLU A 35 -7.00 -19.14 14.35
N PRO A 36 -7.34 -20.44 14.30
CA PRO A 36 -6.94 -21.35 13.23
C PRO A 36 -7.76 -21.11 11.95
N LEU A 37 -7.67 -19.90 11.41
CA LEU A 37 -8.28 -19.46 10.17
C LEU A 37 -7.22 -19.47 9.06
N LEU A 38 -7.65 -19.80 7.84
CA LEU A 38 -6.81 -19.75 6.66
C LEU A 38 -7.39 -18.69 5.72
N PRO A 39 -6.59 -17.69 5.29
CA PRO A 39 -6.99 -16.80 4.21
C PRO A 39 -7.35 -17.60 2.97
N ALA A 40 -8.39 -17.17 2.27
CA ALA A 40 -8.71 -17.73 0.96
C ALA A 40 -7.59 -17.36 -0.02
N GLU A 41 -7.32 -18.23 -0.99
CA GLU A 41 -6.44 -17.88 -2.11
C GLU A 41 -7.12 -16.84 -3.00
N ASP A 42 -6.30 -15.97 -3.61
CA ASP A 42 -6.78 -15.03 -4.61
C ASP A 42 -7.35 -15.79 -5.82
N THR A 43 -8.50 -15.32 -6.30
CA THR A 43 -9.10 -15.84 -7.51
C THR A 43 -8.23 -15.52 -8.72
N GLU A 44 -8.36 -16.31 -9.79
CA GLU A 44 -7.60 -16.05 -11.02
C GLU A 44 -7.90 -14.66 -11.60
N ASP A 45 -9.16 -14.24 -11.55
CA ASP A 45 -9.58 -12.89 -11.96
C ASP A 45 -8.91 -11.79 -11.11
N ALA A 46 -8.73 -12.01 -9.80
CA ALA A 46 -8.05 -11.05 -8.93
C ALA A 46 -6.56 -10.92 -9.28
N LYS A 47 -5.89 -12.03 -9.59
CA LYS A 47 -4.48 -12.02 -10.05
C LYS A 47 -4.33 -11.31 -11.38
N ILE A 48 -5.25 -11.54 -12.32
CA ILE A 48 -5.28 -10.86 -13.61
C ILE A 48 -5.48 -9.35 -13.41
N LEU A 49 -6.43 -8.95 -12.56
CA LEU A 49 -6.70 -7.54 -12.27
C LEU A 49 -5.48 -6.86 -11.64
N GLN A 50 -4.81 -7.52 -10.69
CA GLN A 50 -3.58 -7.03 -10.08
C GLN A 50 -2.48 -6.85 -11.13
N HIS A 51 -2.26 -7.85 -12.00
CA HIS A 51 -1.25 -7.77 -13.05
C HIS A 51 -1.47 -6.58 -13.98
N TYR A 52 -2.70 -6.36 -14.45
CA TYR A 52 -3.00 -5.21 -15.32
C TYR A 52 -2.90 -3.88 -14.56
N GLY A 53 -3.18 -3.85 -13.25
CA GLY A 53 -2.90 -2.70 -12.39
C GLY A 53 -1.41 -2.36 -12.37
N ASP A 54 -0.55 -3.34 -12.10
CA ASP A 54 0.91 -3.15 -12.07
C ASP A 54 1.45 -2.65 -13.42
N VAL A 55 0.94 -3.20 -14.54
CA VAL A 55 1.28 -2.74 -15.89
C VAL A 55 0.82 -1.29 -16.11
N HIS A 56 -0.39 -0.95 -15.68
CA HIS A 56 -0.92 0.41 -15.80
C HIS A 56 -0.04 1.43 -15.06
N GLU A 57 0.33 1.14 -13.82
CA GLU A 57 1.20 1.99 -13.01
C GLU A 57 2.57 2.18 -13.68
N ALA A 58 3.18 1.09 -14.18
CA ALA A 58 4.48 1.13 -14.85
C ALA A 58 4.46 1.93 -16.16
N ASP A 59 3.40 1.77 -16.95
CA ASP A 59 3.19 2.53 -18.19
C ASP A 59 2.96 4.02 -17.89
N TYR A 60 2.19 4.32 -16.84
CA TYR A 60 1.93 5.70 -16.43
C TYR A 60 3.19 6.39 -15.93
N LEU A 61 3.97 5.72 -15.07
CA LEU A 61 5.28 6.20 -14.62
C LEU A 61 6.22 6.47 -15.80
N SER A 62 6.25 5.57 -16.79
CA SER A 62 7.06 5.74 -17.99
C SER A 62 6.64 6.97 -18.81
N LYS A 63 5.33 7.25 -18.92
CA LYS A 63 4.83 8.48 -19.56
C LYS A 63 5.29 9.74 -18.81
N LEU A 64 5.22 9.74 -17.48
CA LEU A 64 5.69 10.87 -16.67
C LEU A 64 7.18 11.13 -16.86
N ARG A 65 8.01 10.07 -16.91
CA ARG A 65 9.45 10.18 -17.20
C ARG A 65 9.69 10.75 -18.60
N ASN A 66 8.97 10.26 -19.62
CA ASN A 66 9.09 10.74 -21.00
C ASN A 66 8.68 12.21 -21.17
N ASN A 67 7.80 12.71 -20.30
CA ASN A 67 7.41 14.12 -20.26
C ASN A 67 8.46 15.02 -19.59
N GLY A 68 9.59 14.47 -19.13
CA GLY A 68 10.68 15.22 -18.51
C GLY A 68 10.41 15.67 -17.07
N LEU A 69 9.42 15.08 -16.40
CA LEU A 69 9.11 15.38 -15.01
C LEU A 69 10.20 14.85 -14.08
N ARG A 70 10.50 15.59 -13.01
CA ARG A 70 11.37 15.12 -11.92
C ARG A 70 10.58 14.16 -11.03
N ILE A 71 10.96 12.88 -11.10
CA ILE A 71 10.31 11.81 -10.34
C ILE A 71 11.26 11.26 -9.28
N ILE A 72 10.75 11.06 -8.08
CA ILE A 72 11.43 10.32 -7.01
C ILE A 72 10.61 9.07 -6.71
N GLU A 73 11.28 7.92 -6.69
CA GLU A 73 10.67 6.60 -6.47
C GLU A 73 11.19 6.00 -5.17
N PHE A 74 10.30 5.39 -4.39
CA PHE A 74 10.67 4.70 -3.15
C PHE A 74 10.52 3.19 -3.30
N SER A 75 11.44 2.47 -2.68
CA SER A 75 11.36 1.01 -2.56
C SER A 75 10.41 0.61 -1.43
N ARG A 76 9.50 -0.34 -1.73
CA ARG A 76 8.60 -0.99 -0.77
C ARG A 76 9.31 -1.98 0.18
N GLU A 77 10.62 -2.23 -0.02
CA GLU A 77 11.40 -3.17 0.80
C GLU A 77 11.85 -2.58 2.14
N LYS A 78 11.82 -1.25 2.27
CA LYS A 78 12.20 -0.57 3.51
C LYS A 78 11.10 -0.68 4.56
N ASP A 79 11.50 -0.56 5.82
CA ASP A 79 10.57 -0.36 6.92
C ASP A 79 9.67 0.85 6.65
N LEU A 80 8.38 0.71 6.93
CA LEU A 80 7.37 1.70 6.54
C LEU A 80 7.59 3.05 7.22
N ALA A 81 8.01 3.06 8.49
CA ALA A 81 8.27 4.30 9.22
C ALA A 81 9.49 5.02 8.66
N VAL A 82 10.54 4.27 8.31
CA VAL A 82 11.76 4.80 7.67
C VAL A 82 11.44 5.35 6.28
N ALA A 83 10.65 4.63 5.48
CA ALA A 83 10.24 5.07 4.16
C ALA A 83 9.35 6.33 4.21
N ALA A 84 8.49 6.45 5.22
CA ALA A 84 7.63 7.61 5.39
C ALA A 84 8.43 8.88 5.71
N GLU A 85 9.49 8.75 6.50
CA GLU A 85 10.39 9.88 6.76
C GLU A 85 11.14 10.30 5.50
N ALA A 86 11.66 9.35 4.72
CA ALA A 86 12.28 9.65 3.42
C ALA A 86 11.30 10.31 2.44
N THR A 87 10.03 9.89 2.47
CA THR A 87 8.96 10.50 1.65
C THR A 87 8.71 11.95 2.08
N ARG A 88 8.71 12.20 3.40
CA ARG A 88 8.56 13.54 3.97
C ARG A 88 9.72 14.45 3.59
N GLU A 89 10.95 13.96 3.64
CA GLU A 89 12.13 14.72 3.22
C GLU A 89 12.07 15.06 1.73
N ALA A 90 11.74 14.08 0.88
CA ALA A 90 11.63 14.27 -0.56
C ALA A 90 10.53 15.27 -0.96
N LEU A 91 9.44 15.38 -0.20
CA LEU A 91 8.42 16.41 -0.42
C LEU A 91 9.00 17.84 -0.35
N PHE A 92 9.99 18.09 0.51
CA PHE A 92 10.65 19.39 0.60
C PHE A 92 11.59 19.69 -0.57
N GLU A 93 12.02 18.67 -1.33
CA GLU A 93 12.80 18.87 -2.56
C GLU A 93 11.95 19.41 -3.72
N GLY A 94 10.62 19.35 -3.60
CA GLY A 94 9.67 19.77 -4.62
C GLY A 94 9.78 19.02 -5.96
N PRO A 95 9.78 17.66 -5.97
CA PRO A 95 9.67 16.92 -7.22
C PRO A 95 8.30 17.14 -7.86
N ASP A 96 8.21 16.91 -9.17
CA ASP A 96 6.91 16.91 -9.86
C ASP A 96 6.07 15.69 -9.46
N VAL A 97 6.72 14.57 -9.14
CA VAL A 97 6.08 13.28 -8.82
C VAL A 97 6.85 12.53 -7.74
N LEU A 98 6.12 12.01 -6.75
CA LEU A 98 6.59 11.00 -5.79
C LEU A 98 5.82 9.71 -6.07
N PHE A 99 6.51 8.66 -6.49
CA PHE A 99 5.89 7.37 -6.75
C PHE A 99 6.28 6.38 -5.66
N GLN A 100 5.29 5.63 -5.16
CA GLN A 100 5.49 4.70 -4.04
C GLN A 100 5.92 5.39 -2.74
N GLY A 101 5.54 6.65 -2.53
CA GLY A 101 5.76 7.34 -1.26
C GLY A 101 5.03 6.65 -0.11
N ALA A 102 5.72 6.48 1.02
CA ALA A 102 5.14 5.85 2.21
C ALA A 102 4.46 6.88 3.11
N PHE A 103 3.36 6.45 3.73
CA PHE A 103 2.66 7.18 4.78
C PHE A 103 2.65 6.32 6.03
N PHE A 104 2.95 6.95 7.17
CA PHE A 104 2.95 6.27 8.46
C PHE A 104 2.48 7.20 9.56
N SER A 105 1.38 6.83 10.22
CA SER A 105 0.83 7.50 11.38
C SER A 105 0.01 6.46 12.16
N PRO A 106 0.65 5.72 13.10
CA PRO A 106 0.01 4.61 13.79
C PRO A 106 -1.38 4.97 14.33
N PRO A 107 -2.39 4.09 14.15
CA PRO A 107 -2.27 2.71 13.64
C PRO A 107 -2.28 2.61 12.10
N TRP A 108 -2.18 3.71 11.36
CA TRP A 108 -2.31 3.73 9.90
C TRP A 108 -0.97 3.74 9.19
N GLY A 109 -0.93 3.06 8.04
CA GLY A 109 0.19 3.16 7.12
C GLY A 109 -0.09 2.55 5.74
N GLY A 110 0.71 2.94 4.76
CA GLY A 110 0.57 2.46 3.39
C GLY A 110 1.51 3.15 2.43
N TRP A 111 1.37 2.80 1.15
CA TRP A 111 2.17 3.33 0.05
C TRP A 111 1.22 4.01 -0.93
N SER A 112 1.58 5.17 -1.47
CA SER A 112 0.85 5.77 -2.58
C SER A 112 1.24 5.12 -3.89
N ASP A 113 0.25 4.69 -4.64
CA ASP A 113 0.36 4.21 -6.01
C ASP A 113 -0.42 5.12 -6.97
N PHE A 114 -0.36 4.79 -8.25
CA PHE A 114 -1.27 5.40 -9.22
C PHE A 114 -2.56 4.57 -9.29
N PRO A 115 -3.72 5.21 -9.54
CA PRO A 115 -4.98 4.49 -9.75
C PRO A 115 -4.99 3.65 -11.03
#